data_AF-A0A117STE3-F1
#
_entry.id   AF-A0A117STE3-F1
#
_cell.length_a   1.000
_cell.length_b   1.000
_cell.length_c   1.000
_cell.angle_alpha   90.00
_cell.angle_beta   90.00
_cell.angle_gamma   90.00
#
_symmetry.space_group_name_H-M   'P 1'
#
loop_
_entity.id
_entity.type
_entity.pdbx_description
1 polymer ?
#
loop_
_entity_poly.entity_id
_entity_poly.type
_entity_poly.pdbx_seq_one_letter_code
_entity_poly.pdbx_strand_id
1 'polypeptide(L)'
;MAIGAVSFDVDGVLVDASRRLSICLNGGSVDWSCFLDCGKLALDLPKSRYIDLAARLHGRGHRVVVVTGRPEHMRRCTEAQLRSYGVPFDELYMRPQGDHRQDHLYKADAIARLIRSGVRIWAHFDDNAETAKALNAIGIDAVLAY
;
A
#
# COMPACT_ATOMS: atom_id res chain seq x y z
N MET A 1 -13.18 7.93 -19.72
CA MET A 1 -11.85 7.28 -19.65
C MET A 1 -11.12 7.89 -18.47
N ALA A 2 -10.50 7.08 -17.60
CA ALA A 2 -9.73 7.60 -16.48
C ALA A 2 -8.50 8.37 -16.99
N ILE A 3 -8.17 9.50 -16.35
CA ILE A 3 -7.05 10.38 -16.74
C ILE A 3 -5.67 9.85 -16.28
N GLY A 4 -5.62 8.61 -15.81
CA GLY A 4 -4.47 7.91 -15.23
C GLY A 4 -4.79 7.36 -13.84
N ALA A 5 -3.78 6.86 -13.15
CA ALA A 5 -3.88 6.26 -11.83
C ALA A 5 -2.92 6.92 -10.83
N VAL A 6 -3.29 6.91 -9.56
CA VAL A 6 -2.40 7.18 -8.43
C VAL A 6 -2.34 5.95 -7.55
N SER A 7 -1.15 5.63 -7.06
CA SER A 7 -0.91 4.41 -6.30
C SER A 7 -0.58 4.73 -4.84
N PHE A 8 -1.10 3.94 -3.90
CA PHE A 8 -0.86 4.11 -2.47
C PHE A 8 -0.50 2.78 -1.81
N ASP A 9 0.46 2.80 -0.88
CA ASP A 9 0.61 1.73 0.09
C ASP A 9 -0.50 1.77 1.17
N VAL A 10 -0.63 0.68 1.92
CA VAL A 10 -1.55 0.56 3.03
C VAL A 10 -0.88 0.94 4.35
N ASP A 11 0.08 0.12 4.81
CA ASP A 11 0.67 0.25 6.14
C ASP A 11 1.67 1.42 6.16
N GLY A 12 1.40 2.44 6.98
CA GLY A 12 2.19 3.67 7.03
C GLY A 12 1.65 4.81 6.16
N VAL A 13 0.79 4.52 5.18
CA VAL A 13 0.26 5.52 4.23
C VAL A 13 -1.25 5.73 4.35
N LEU A 14 -2.07 4.76 3.95
CA LEU A 14 -3.53 4.82 4.12
C LEU A 14 -3.96 4.46 5.54
N VAL A 15 -3.13 3.67 6.23
CA VAL A 15 -3.39 3.09 7.54
C VAL A 15 -2.19 3.34 8.46
N ASP A 16 -2.45 3.84 9.67
CA ASP A 16 -1.46 3.88 10.74
C ASP A 16 -1.42 2.52 11.42
N ALA A 17 -0.37 1.76 11.11
CA ALA A 17 -0.10 0.43 11.64
C ALA A 17 0.80 0.46 12.89
N SER A 18 1.14 1.65 13.43
CA SER A 18 2.16 1.79 14.48
C SER A 18 1.84 1.00 15.74
N ARG A 19 0.56 0.96 16.14
CA ARG A 19 0.13 0.17 17.30
C ARG A 19 0.27 -1.33 17.05
N ARG A 20 -0.16 -1.82 15.88
CA ARG A 20 0.03 -3.22 15.50
C ARG A 20 1.51 -3.59 15.40
N LEU A 21 2.33 -2.71 14.83
CA LEU A 21 3.79 -2.88 14.79
C LEU A 21 4.36 -3.01 16.20
N SER A 22 4.01 -2.08 17.10
CA SER A 22 4.56 -2.04 18.46
C SER A 22 4.36 -3.33 19.26
N ILE A 23 3.20 -3.98 19.13
CA ILE A 23 2.91 -5.23 19.85
C ILE A 23 3.54 -6.48 19.19
N CYS A 24 3.99 -6.34 17.94
CA CYS A 24 4.63 -7.41 17.18
C CYS A 24 6.15 -7.26 17.14
N LEU A 25 6.72 -6.27 17.85
CA LEU A 25 8.17 -6.16 18.03
C LEU A 25 8.64 -7.12 19.13
N ASN A 26 9.61 -7.97 18.77
CA ASN A 26 10.28 -8.88 19.69
C ASN A 26 11.81 -8.73 19.55
N GLY A 27 12.47 -8.29 20.63
CA GLY A 27 13.93 -8.18 20.68
C GLY A 27 14.54 -7.28 19.59
N GLY A 28 13.81 -6.23 19.15
CA GLY A 28 14.26 -5.32 18.08
C GLY A 28 13.98 -5.81 16.66
N SER A 29 13.33 -6.97 16.50
CA SER A 29 12.86 -7.49 15.21
C SER A 29 11.34 -7.54 15.15
N VAL A 30 10.77 -7.47 13.95
CA VAL A 30 9.32 -7.61 13.75
C VAL A 30 8.98 -9.10 13.64
N ASP A 31 8.08 -9.57 14.50
CA ASP A 31 7.37 -10.82 14.30
C ASP A 31 6.33 -10.63 13.18
N TRP A 32 6.73 -11.00 11.97
CA TRP A 32 5.88 -10.89 10.78
C TRP A 32 4.64 -11.77 10.86
N SER A 33 4.66 -12.88 11.60
CA SER A 33 3.46 -13.71 11.79
C SER A 33 2.42 -12.99 12.64
N CYS A 34 2.86 -12.24 13.65
CA CYS A 34 2.01 -11.35 14.44
C CYS A 34 1.52 -10.14 13.62
N PHE A 35 2.41 -9.51 12.85
CA PHE A 35 2.08 -8.29 12.12
C PHE A 35 1.12 -8.55 10.94
N LEU A 36 1.27 -9.70 10.27
CA LEU A 36 0.47 -10.11 9.10
C LEU A 36 -0.73 -11.00 9.48
N ASP A 37 -1.32 -10.71 10.64
CA ASP A 37 -2.51 -11.37 11.18
C ASP A 37 -3.74 -10.45 11.03
N CYS A 38 -4.77 -10.93 10.33
CA CYS A 38 -6.06 -10.22 10.19
C CYS A 38 -6.69 -9.87 11.55
N GLY A 39 -6.47 -10.69 12.58
CA GLY A 39 -6.99 -10.47 13.94
C GLY A 39 -6.41 -9.23 14.63
N LYS A 40 -5.31 -8.67 14.10
CA LYS A 40 -4.66 -7.48 14.65
C LYS A 40 -5.02 -6.17 13.93
N LEU A 41 -5.71 -6.22 12.80
CA LEU A 41 -6.08 -5.03 12.02
C LEU A 41 -6.99 -4.05 12.77
N ALA A 42 -7.69 -4.51 13.82
CA ALA A 42 -8.49 -3.66 14.70
C ALA A 42 -7.66 -2.66 15.54
N LEU A 43 -6.33 -2.83 15.57
CA LEU A 43 -5.40 -1.92 16.25
C LEU A 43 -4.98 -0.74 15.38
N ASP A 44 -5.23 -0.82 14.07
CA ASP A 44 -4.81 0.18 13.12
C ASP A 44 -5.79 1.37 13.09
N LEU A 45 -5.32 2.55 12.68
CA LEU A 45 -6.16 3.75 12.52
C LEU A 45 -6.12 4.27 11.08
N PRO A 46 -7.17 4.94 10.59
CA PRO A 46 -7.15 5.57 9.26
C PRO A 46 -6.20 6.77 9.23
N LYS A 47 -5.37 6.90 8.20
CA LYS A 47 -4.58 8.12 7.94
C LYS A 47 -5.37 9.06 7.01
N SER A 48 -6.25 9.85 7.62
CA SER A 48 -7.21 10.73 6.91
C SER A 48 -6.59 11.56 5.81
N ARG A 49 -5.39 12.12 6.00
CA ARG A 49 -4.68 12.91 4.97
C ARG A 49 -4.55 12.18 3.62
N TYR A 50 -4.13 10.93 3.62
CA TYR A 50 -3.93 10.16 2.38
C TYR A 50 -5.23 9.57 1.85
N ILE A 51 -6.16 9.23 2.74
CA ILE A 51 -7.52 8.83 2.35
C ILE A 51 -8.24 9.98 1.64
N ASP A 52 -8.18 11.19 2.17
CA ASP A 52 -8.74 12.39 1.56
C ASP A 52 -8.09 12.71 0.22
N LEU A 53 -6.77 12.51 0.11
CA LEU A 53 -6.06 12.68 -1.17
C LEU A 53 -6.53 11.67 -2.21
N ALA A 54 -6.62 10.38 -1.85
CA ALA A 54 -7.15 9.33 -2.70
C ALA A 54 -8.58 9.66 -3.16
N ALA A 55 -9.46 10.07 -2.23
CA ALA A 55 -10.83 10.46 -2.54
C ALA A 55 -10.92 11.67 -3.47
N ARG A 56 -10.10 12.71 -3.25
CA ARG A 56 -10.05 13.91 -4.10
C ARG A 56 -9.54 13.63 -5.50
N LEU A 57 -8.62 12.68 -5.67
CA LEU A 57 -8.09 12.29 -6.97
C LEU A 57 -9.07 11.37 -7.70
N HIS A 58 -9.68 10.43 -6.97
CA HIS A 58 -10.76 9.58 -7.49
C HIS A 58 -11.93 10.42 -8.01
N GLY A 59 -12.39 11.41 -7.23
CA GLY A 59 -13.45 12.34 -7.64
C GLY A 59 -13.11 13.23 -8.85
N ARG A 60 -11.83 13.32 -9.24
CA ARG A 60 -11.35 14.00 -10.45
C ARG A 60 -11.15 13.06 -11.64
N GLY A 61 -11.52 11.78 -11.51
CA GLY A 61 -11.44 10.79 -12.58
C GLY A 61 -10.10 10.05 -12.68
N HIS A 62 -9.23 10.16 -11.66
CA HIS A 62 -8.09 9.25 -11.55
C HIS A 62 -8.54 7.91 -10.97
N ARG A 63 -7.93 6.81 -11.43
CA ARG A 63 -8.01 5.55 -10.71
C ARG A 63 -7.18 5.61 -9.43
N VAL A 64 -7.65 5.00 -8.36
CA VAL A 64 -6.87 4.74 -7.15
C VAL A 64 -6.48 3.28 -7.13
N VAL A 65 -5.18 3.03 -7.22
CA VAL A 65 -4.59 1.70 -7.11
C VAL A 65 -3.96 1.57 -5.74
N VAL A 66 -4.18 0.45 -5.07
CA VAL A 66 -3.52 0.12 -3.81
C VAL A 66 -2.50 -0.97 -4.07
N VAL A 67 -1.25 -0.77 -3.64
CA VAL A 67 -0.16 -1.74 -3.75
C VAL A 67 0.45 -1.94 -2.37
N THR A 68 0.34 -3.13 -1.80
CA THR A 68 0.75 -3.38 -0.41
C THR A 68 1.62 -4.62 -0.26
N GLY A 69 2.56 -4.56 0.69
CA GLY A 69 3.36 -5.70 1.11
C GLY A 69 2.57 -6.78 1.86
N ARG A 70 1.33 -6.48 2.29
CA ARG A 70 0.44 -7.48 2.90
C ARG A 70 0.24 -8.67 1.95
N PRO A 71 0.30 -9.91 2.43
CA PRO A 71 0.14 -11.11 1.62
C PRO A 71 -1.32 -11.35 1.20
N GLU A 72 -1.51 -12.08 0.10
CA GLU A 72 -2.83 -12.42 -0.46
C GLU A 72 -3.80 -13.07 0.54
N HIS A 73 -3.32 -13.83 1.53
CA HIS A 73 -4.19 -14.41 2.56
C HIS A 73 -4.94 -13.35 3.39
N MET A 74 -4.42 -12.12 3.44
CA MET A 74 -5.05 -10.98 4.12
C MET A 74 -6.03 -10.20 3.25
N ARG A 75 -6.30 -10.62 2.00
CA ARG A 75 -7.11 -9.82 1.05
C ARG A 75 -8.47 -9.42 1.59
N ARG A 76 -9.25 -10.38 2.09
CA ARG A 76 -10.60 -10.10 2.59
C ARG A 76 -10.60 -9.11 3.75
N CYS A 77 -9.68 -9.25 4.70
CA CYS A 77 -9.62 -8.37 5.87
C CYS A 77 -9.04 -6.99 5.52
N THR A 78 -8.11 -6.91 4.57
CA THR A 78 -7.57 -5.64 4.06
C THR A 78 -8.63 -4.85 3.31
N GLU A 79 -9.38 -5.49 2.40
CA GLU A 79 -10.49 -4.84 1.70
C GLU A 79 -11.56 -4.32 2.67
N ALA A 80 -11.92 -5.13 3.68
CA ALA A 80 -12.89 -4.73 4.69
C ALA A 80 -12.42 -3.50 5.48
N GLN A 81 -11.14 -3.47 5.90
CA GLN A 81 -10.53 -2.34 6.60
C GLN A 81 -10.51 -1.07 5.75
N LEU A 82 -10.06 -1.17 4.49
CA LEU A 82 -10.02 -0.02 3.57
C LEU A 82 -11.42 0.54 3.32
N ARG A 83 -12.42 -0.34 3.10
CA ARG A 83 -13.82 0.07 2.93
C ARG A 83 -14.40 0.70 4.19
N SER A 84 -14.10 0.16 5.39
CA SER A 84 -14.59 0.76 6.65
C SER A 84 -13.99 2.13 6.92
N TYR A 85 -12.80 2.41 6.37
CA TYR A 85 -12.16 3.73 6.43
C TYR A 85 -12.56 4.66 5.27
N GLY A 86 -13.46 4.21 4.39
CA GLY A 86 -13.94 5.02 3.27
C GLY A 86 -12.90 5.25 2.18
N VAL A 87 -11.87 4.40 2.08
CA VAL A 87 -10.86 4.50 1.03
C VAL A 87 -11.48 4.09 -0.31
N PRO A 88 -11.54 4.98 -1.31
CA PRO A 88 -11.91 4.58 -2.66
C PRO A 88 -10.70 3.91 -3.31
N PHE A 89 -10.86 2.67 -3.79
CA PHE A 89 -9.85 1.98 -4.57
C PHE A 89 -10.51 1.18 -5.69
N ASP A 90 -9.93 1.27 -6.89
CA ASP A 90 -10.37 0.53 -8.06
C ASP A 90 -9.71 -0.85 -8.12
N GLU A 91 -8.45 -0.94 -7.69
CA GLU A 91 -7.61 -2.13 -7.81
C GLU A 91 -6.76 -2.31 -6.54
N LEU A 92 -6.61 -3.55 -6.07
CA LEU A 92 -5.82 -3.92 -4.89
C LEU A 92 -4.81 -5.02 -5.25
N TYR A 93 -3.54 -4.64 -5.30
CA TYR A 93 -2.39 -5.51 -5.53
C TYR A 93 -1.74 -5.86 -4.19
N MET A 94 -1.69 -7.15 -3.90
CA MET A 94 -1.12 -7.69 -2.67
C MET A 94 0.01 -8.66 -2.99
N ARG A 95 0.84 -8.92 -2.00
CA ARG A 95 2.00 -9.80 -2.14
C ARG A 95 1.55 -11.25 -2.37
N PRO A 96 1.95 -11.90 -3.47
CA PRO A 96 1.61 -13.30 -3.72
C PRO A 96 2.11 -14.22 -2.60
N GLN A 97 1.38 -15.30 -2.36
CA GLN A 97 1.80 -16.33 -1.40
C GLN A 97 3.19 -16.88 -1.79
N GLY A 98 4.11 -16.96 -0.82
CA GLY A 98 5.47 -17.47 -1.03
C GLY A 98 6.47 -16.44 -1.59
N ASP A 99 6.07 -15.19 -1.84
CA ASP A 99 7.00 -14.14 -2.21
C ASP A 99 7.65 -13.50 -0.98
N HIS A 100 8.86 -13.96 -0.65
CA HIS A 100 9.65 -13.49 0.49
C HIS A 100 10.68 -12.41 0.12
N ARG A 101 10.61 -11.84 -1.09
CA ARG A 101 11.50 -10.75 -1.50
C ARG A 101 11.29 -9.52 -0.62
N GLN A 102 12.33 -8.70 -0.49
CA GLN A 102 12.24 -7.41 0.19
C GLN A 102 11.11 -6.54 -0.38
N ASP A 103 10.51 -5.71 0.48
CA ASP A 103 9.28 -5.00 0.13
C ASP A 103 9.40 -4.11 -1.11
N HIS A 104 10.48 -3.33 -1.16
CA HIS A 104 10.78 -2.46 -2.30
C HIS A 104 10.94 -3.24 -3.62
N LEU A 105 11.49 -4.46 -3.60
CA LEU A 105 11.64 -5.28 -4.82
C LEU A 105 10.30 -5.77 -5.34
N TYR A 106 9.45 -6.25 -4.43
CA TYR A 106 8.10 -6.68 -4.78
C TYR A 106 7.27 -5.51 -5.31
N LYS A 107 7.20 -4.39 -4.58
CA LYS A 107 6.40 -3.22 -4.98
C LYS A 107 6.89 -2.60 -6.29
N ALA A 108 8.21 -2.51 -6.50
CA ALA A 108 8.77 -2.04 -7.77
C ALA A 108 8.38 -2.95 -8.95
N ASP A 109 8.46 -4.27 -8.80
CA ASP A 109 8.02 -5.22 -9.84
C ASP A 109 6.50 -5.14 -10.08
N ALA A 110 5.68 -5.05 -9.03
CA ALA A 110 4.23 -4.93 -9.13
C ALA A 110 3.82 -3.67 -9.89
N ILE A 111 4.41 -2.50 -9.55
CA ILE A 111 4.11 -1.23 -10.21
C ILE A 111 4.67 -1.22 -11.65
N ALA A 112 5.86 -1.77 -11.89
CA ALA A 112 6.40 -1.90 -13.24
C ALA A 112 5.51 -2.78 -14.14
N ARG A 113 4.91 -3.86 -13.60
CA ARG A 113 3.94 -4.69 -14.33
C ARG A 113 2.66 -3.93 -14.68
N LEU A 114 2.16 -3.11 -13.76
CA LEU A 114 1.00 -2.24 -14.01
C LEU A 114 1.25 -1.25 -15.15
N ILE A 115 2.42 -0.62 -15.16
CA ILE A 115 2.78 0.31 -16.22
C ILE A 115 2.91 -0.43 -17.56
N ARG A 116 3.54 -1.61 -17.57
CA ARG A 116 3.63 -2.46 -18.78
C ARG A 116 2.28 -2.96 -19.28
N SER A 117 1.28 -3.12 -18.43
CA SER A 117 -0.09 -3.46 -18.84
C SER A 117 -0.91 -2.26 -19.34
N GLY A 118 -0.30 -1.07 -19.39
CA GLY A 118 -0.91 0.15 -19.91
C GLY A 118 -1.52 1.06 -18.85
N VAL A 119 -1.32 0.78 -17.55
CA VAL A 119 -1.76 1.68 -16.48
C VAL A 119 -0.78 2.84 -16.35
N ARG A 120 -1.24 4.05 -16.69
CA ARG A 120 -0.47 5.28 -16.44
C ARG A 120 -0.51 5.64 -14.95
N ILE A 121 0.51 5.28 -14.19
CA ILE A 121 0.66 5.66 -12.78
C ILE A 121 1.41 7.00 -12.71
N TRP A 122 0.78 8.01 -12.10
CA TRP A 122 1.35 9.35 -11.96
C TRP A 122 2.34 9.46 -10.81
N ALA A 123 2.04 8.84 -9.68
CA ALA A 123 2.90 8.77 -8.54
C ALA A 123 2.50 7.59 -7.65
N HIS A 124 3.44 7.06 -6.88
CA HIS A 124 3.21 6.13 -5.80
C HIS A 124 3.52 6.78 -4.45
N PHE A 125 2.63 6.62 -3.46
CA PHE A 125 2.82 7.07 -2.09
C PHE A 125 3.19 5.88 -1.20
N ASP A 126 4.35 5.93 -0.58
CA ASP A 126 4.92 4.86 0.26
C ASP A 126 5.68 5.49 1.44
N ASP A 127 5.67 4.89 2.62
CA ASP A 127 6.43 5.35 3.80
C ASP A 127 7.85 4.74 3.86
N ASN A 128 8.14 3.76 3.02
CA ASN A 128 9.44 3.11 2.93
C ASN A 128 10.35 3.82 1.92
N ALA A 129 11.41 4.45 2.43
CA ALA A 129 12.40 5.14 1.62
C ALA A 129 13.10 4.24 0.58
N GLU A 130 13.32 2.95 0.88
CA GLU A 130 13.90 2.01 -0.10
C GLU A 130 12.93 1.70 -1.23
N THR A 131 11.61 1.64 -0.96
CA THR A 131 10.59 1.51 -2.00
C THR A 131 10.57 2.75 -2.89
N ALA A 132 10.56 3.93 -2.30
CA ALA A 132 10.60 5.18 -3.05
C ALA A 132 11.85 5.27 -3.94
N LYS A 133 13.02 4.92 -3.39
CA LYS A 133 14.28 4.86 -4.14
C LYS A 133 14.25 3.84 -5.27
N ALA A 134 13.73 2.64 -5.04
CA ALA A 134 13.64 1.59 -6.05
C ALA A 134 12.73 1.99 -7.22
N LEU A 135 11.61 2.66 -6.94
CA LEU A 135 10.69 3.17 -7.97
C LEU A 135 11.29 4.33 -8.77
N ASN A 136 11.89 5.30 -8.08
CA ASN A 136 12.56 6.43 -8.74
C ASN A 136 13.69 5.95 -9.68
N ALA A 137 14.43 4.91 -9.29
CA ALA A 137 15.50 4.32 -10.11
C ALA A 137 15.00 3.70 -11.43
N ILE A 138 13.72 3.35 -11.52
CA ILE A 138 13.09 2.83 -12.74
C ILE A 138 12.17 3.86 -13.42
N GLY A 139 12.32 5.15 -13.08
CA GLY A 139 11.60 6.26 -13.72
C GLY A 139 10.15 6.43 -13.26
N ILE A 140 9.82 5.95 -12.06
CA ILE A 140 8.48 6.07 -11.48
C ILE A 140 8.54 7.00 -10.28
N ASP A 141 7.81 8.12 -10.35
CA ASP A 141 7.76 9.09 -9.26
C ASP A 141 7.16 8.46 -7.99
N ALA A 142 7.93 8.45 -6.91
CA ALA A 142 7.49 8.02 -5.60
C ALA A 142 7.62 9.15 -4.56
N VAL A 143 6.52 9.38 -3.83
CA VAL A 143 6.43 10.38 -2.76
C VAL A 143 6.54 9.68 -1.42
N LEU A 144 7.56 10.02 -0.65
CA LEU A 144 7.73 9.51 0.71
C LEU A 144 6.64 10.09 1.61
N ALA A 145 5.87 9.19 2.22
CA ALA A 145 4.75 9.50 3.09
C ALA A 145 5.13 9.40 4.57
N TYR A 146 4.61 10.32 5.38
CA TYR A 146 4.82 10.37 6.83
C TYR A 146 3.46 10.47 7.55
#